data_AF-A0A349LLZ1-F1
#
_entry.id   AF-A0A349LLZ1-F1
#
_cell.length_a   1.000
_cell.length_b   1.000
_cell.length_c   1.000
_cell.angle_alpha   90.00
_cell.angle_beta   90.00
_cell.angle_gamma   90.00
#
_symmetry.space_group_name_H-M   'P 1'
#
loop_
_entity.id
_entity.type
_entity.pdbx_description
1 polymer ?
#
loop_
_entity_poly.entity_id
_entity_poly.type
_entity_poly.pdbx_seq_one_letter_code
_entity_poly.pdbx_strand_id
1 'polypeptide(L)'
;MPLMIRIKGHESKLTEFGIFLIQFIEDMQAGYLKHDPRYHEILLKEIKKIQKSESVRWKFFSSSDSVIQKAAAEIKGVELKIAGSGESLEKLLNNEAHIAGYYVSDQKSSKAIYQRL
;
A
#
# COMPACT_ATOMS: atom_id res chain seq x y z
N MET A 1 -0.97 3.60 -7.16
CA MET A 1 -1.17 3.33 -8.59
C MET A 1 -0.60 4.50 -9.40
N PRO A 2 0.24 4.27 -10.42
CA PRO A 2 0.78 5.35 -11.24
C PRO A 2 -0.31 5.97 -12.12
N LEU A 3 -0.28 7.30 -12.30
CA LEU A 3 -1.26 8.05 -13.10
C LEU A 3 -0.92 8.06 -14.60
N MET A 4 0.37 7.96 -14.92
CA MET A 4 0.88 7.90 -16.27
C MET A 4 1.94 6.83 -16.41
N ILE A 5 2.05 6.27 -17.60
CA ILE A 5 3.14 5.39 -18.01
C ILE A 5 3.86 6.00 -19.22
N ARG A 6 5.19 5.92 -19.20
CA ARG A 6 6.04 6.33 -20.33
C ARG A 6 6.18 5.15 -21.27
N ILE A 7 5.76 5.32 -22.52
CA ILE A 7 5.94 4.31 -23.56
C ILE A 7 7.21 4.66 -24.32
N LYS A 8 8.19 3.74 -24.35
CA LYS A 8 9.47 3.97 -25.01
C LYS A 8 9.23 4.28 -26.50
N GLY A 9 9.65 5.47 -26.95
CA GLY A 9 9.49 5.93 -28.33
C GLY A 9 8.13 6.57 -28.66
N HIS A 10 7.24 6.78 -27.68
CA HIS A 10 5.95 7.47 -27.84
C HIS A 10 5.74 8.49 -26.69
N GLU A 11 4.71 9.33 -26.82
CA GLU A 11 4.23 10.21 -25.74
C GLU A 11 3.75 9.39 -24.53
N SER A 12 3.73 10.05 -23.36
CA SER A 12 3.19 9.47 -22.13
C SER A 12 1.70 9.16 -22.30
N LYS A 13 1.25 8.01 -21.81
CA LYS A 13 -0.19 7.67 -21.75
C LYS A 13 -0.68 7.70 -20.31
N LEU A 14 -1.89 8.21 -20.14
CA LEU A 14 -2.63 8.04 -18.89
C LEU A 14 -2.89 6.55 -18.65
N THR A 15 -2.74 6.13 -17.40
CA THR A 15 -3.21 4.81 -16.98
C THR A 15 -4.73 4.85 -16.83
N GLU A 16 -5.37 3.68 -16.74
CA GLU A 16 -6.80 3.60 -16.41
C GLU A 16 -7.15 4.34 -15.12
N PHE A 17 -6.25 4.26 -14.12
CA PHE A 17 -6.39 5.02 -12.88
C PHE A 17 -6.24 6.54 -13.09
N GLY A 18 -5.34 6.97 -13.98
CA GLY A 18 -5.21 8.38 -14.36
C GLY A 18 -6.44 8.93 -15.08
N ILE A 19 -7.02 8.15 -15.99
CA ILE A 19 -8.27 8.51 -16.69
C ILE A 19 -9.42 8.61 -15.68
N PHE A 20 -9.56 7.60 -14.81
CA PHE A 20 -10.56 7.61 -13.74
C PHE A 20 -10.41 8.84 -12.83
N LEU A 21 -9.18 9.16 -12.40
CA LEU A 21 -8.96 10.29 -11.50
C LEU A 21 -9.31 11.63 -12.15
N ILE A 22 -9.01 11.80 -13.44
CA ILE A 22 -9.37 13.02 -14.18
C ILE A 22 -10.90 13.14 -14.24
N GLN A 23 -11.60 12.09 -14.67
CA GLN A 23 -13.06 12.10 -14.73
C GLN A 23 -13.67 12.35 -13.35
N PHE A 24 -13.11 11.74 -12.31
CA PHE A 24 -13.54 11.94 -10.94
C PHE A 24 -13.40 13.40 -10.49
N ILE A 25 -12.29 14.07 -10.82
CA ILE A 25 -12.06 15.48 -10.48
C ILE A 25 -13.00 16.39 -11.29
N GLU A 26 -13.25 16.08 -12.56
CA GLU A 26 -14.19 16.84 -13.39
C GLU A 26 -15.63 16.72 -12.88
N ASP A 27 -16.07 15.50 -12.54
CA ASP A 27 -17.37 15.23 -11.93
C ASP A 27 -17.48 15.89 -10.55
N MET A 28 -16.38 15.92 -9.79
CA MET A 28 -16.28 16.63 -8.51
C MET A 28 -16.43 18.14 -8.71
N GLN A 29 -15.72 18.75 -9.68
CA GLN A 29 -15.82 20.19 -9.97
C GLN A 29 -17.23 20.58 -10.45
N ALA A 30 -17.88 19.73 -11.26
CA ALA A 30 -19.26 19.93 -11.68
C ALA A 30 -20.27 19.81 -10.51
N GLY A 31 -19.97 18.94 -9.53
CA GLY A 31 -20.77 18.76 -8.32
C GLY A 31 -20.54 19.80 -7.21
N TYR A 32 -19.37 20.43 -7.14
CA TYR A 32 -18.98 21.37 -6.08
C TYR A 32 -19.81 22.67 -6.03
N LEU A 33 -20.48 23.04 -7.12
CA LEU A 33 -21.45 24.15 -7.11
C LEU A 33 -22.72 23.84 -6.29
N LYS A 34 -22.92 22.59 -5.87
CA LYS A 34 -24.06 22.12 -5.07
C LYS A 34 -23.55 21.20 -3.96
N HIS A 35 -22.91 21.76 -2.94
CA HIS A 35 -22.36 20.99 -1.82
C HIS A 35 -23.39 20.05 -1.17
N ASP A 36 -23.06 18.76 -1.09
CA ASP A 36 -23.70 17.81 -0.20
C ASP A 36 -22.66 16.87 0.46
N PRO A 37 -22.62 16.77 1.81
CA PRO A 37 -21.81 15.81 2.57
C PRO A 37 -21.93 14.35 2.10
N ARG A 38 -23.03 13.98 1.43
CA ARG A 38 -23.28 12.64 0.87
C ARG A 38 -22.19 12.16 -0.10
N TYR A 39 -21.50 13.05 -0.81
CA TYR A 39 -20.47 12.65 -1.77
C TYR A 39 -19.19 12.13 -1.10
N HIS A 40 -18.81 12.72 0.03
CA HIS A 40 -17.69 12.22 0.82
C HIS A 40 -17.96 10.80 1.31
N GLU A 41 -19.20 10.53 1.74
CA GLU A 41 -19.63 9.19 2.15
C GLU A 41 -19.62 8.17 1.00
N ILE A 42 -20.05 8.58 -0.20
CA ILE A 42 -20.02 7.72 -1.41
C ILE A 42 -18.57 7.38 -1.77
N LEU A 43 -17.68 8.38 -1.80
CA LEU A 43 -16.26 8.17 -2.08
C LEU A 43 -15.63 7.22 -1.06
N LEU A 44 -15.86 7.46 0.24
CA LEU A 44 -15.37 6.60 1.30
C LEU A 44 -15.91 5.17 1.19
N LYS A 45 -17.18 5.01 0.77
CA LYS A 45 -17.81 3.71 0.59
C LYS A 45 -17.18 2.94 -0.57
N GLU A 46 -16.93 3.57 -1.70
CA GLU A 46 -16.28 2.93 -2.85
C GLU A 46 -14.80 2.64 -2.57
N ILE A 47 -14.05 3.54 -1.90
CA ILE A 47 -12.68 3.26 -1.43
C ILE A 47 -12.66 2.04 -0.51
N LYS A 48 -13.56 1.99 0.49
CA LYS A 48 -13.66 0.84 1.41
C LYS A 48 -14.06 -0.44 0.68
N LYS A 49 -14.90 -0.37 -0.34
CA LYS A 49 -15.30 -1.52 -1.16
C LYS A 49 -14.14 -2.06 -1.98
N ILE A 50 -13.35 -1.17 -2.60
CA ILE A 50 -12.13 -1.53 -3.35
C ILE A 50 -11.10 -2.16 -2.40
N GLN A 51 -10.86 -1.55 -1.23
CA GLN A 51 -9.99 -2.08 -0.18
C GLN A 51 -10.49 -3.43 0.39
N LYS A 52 -11.80 -3.69 0.37
CA LYS A 52 -12.38 -4.97 0.80
C LYS A 52 -12.29 -6.03 -0.29
N SER A 53 -12.33 -5.64 -1.57
CA SER A 53 -12.16 -6.54 -2.72
C SER A 53 -10.70 -6.89 -3.01
N GLU A 54 -9.76 -5.99 -2.70
CA GLU A 54 -8.38 -6.37 -2.41
C GLU A 54 -8.40 -7.10 -1.07
N SER A 55 -8.74 -8.40 -1.07
CA SER A 55 -8.61 -9.24 0.12
C SER A 55 -7.27 -8.90 0.78
N VAL A 56 -7.31 -8.33 1.99
CA VAL A 56 -6.14 -7.73 2.66
C VAL A 56 -5.04 -8.79 2.73
N ARG A 57 -4.19 -8.84 1.71
CA ARG A 57 -3.01 -9.69 1.66
C ARG A 57 -1.95 -8.87 2.35
N TRP A 58 -1.80 -9.12 3.64
CA TRP A 58 -0.77 -8.53 4.46
C TRP A 58 0.59 -8.89 3.85
N LYS A 59 1.15 -7.94 3.11
CA LYS A 59 2.54 -7.99 2.64
C LYS A 59 3.47 -8.04 3.85
N PHE A 60 4.12 -9.19 4.02
CA PHE A 60 5.10 -9.43 5.06
C PHE A 60 6.47 -9.58 4.39
N PHE A 61 7.44 -8.75 4.76
CA PHE A 61 8.82 -8.87 4.28
C PHE A 61 9.71 -9.39 5.39
N SER A 62 10.53 -10.40 5.13
CA SER A 62 11.49 -10.90 6.12
C SER A 62 12.67 -11.59 5.46
N SER A 63 13.77 -11.72 6.20
CA SER A 63 14.88 -12.60 5.85
C SER A 63 14.40 -14.04 5.68
N SER A 64 15.18 -14.83 4.95
CA SER A 64 14.93 -16.26 4.76
C SER A 64 15.10 -17.04 6.07
N ASP A 65 14.07 -17.04 6.90
CA ASP A 65 13.99 -17.79 8.15
C ASP A 65 12.94 -18.91 8.01
N SER A 66 13.30 -20.13 8.39
CA SER A 66 12.44 -21.31 8.21
C SER A 66 11.22 -21.31 9.13
N VAL A 67 11.33 -20.72 10.32
CA VAL A 67 10.24 -20.57 11.28
C VAL A 67 9.24 -19.54 10.76
N ILE A 68 9.74 -18.39 10.29
CA ILE A 68 8.91 -17.33 9.72
C ILE A 68 8.18 -17.80 8.46
N GLN A 69 8.87 -18.51 7.57
CA GLN A 69 8.26 -19.05 6.36
C GLN A 69 7.15 -20.04 6.66
N LYS A 70 7.36 -20.94 7.63
CA LYS A 70 6.34 -21.90 8.04
C LYS A 70 5.13 -21.20 8.67
N ALA A 71 5.36 -20.27 9.59
CA ALA A 71 4.30 -19.53 10.25
C ALA A 71 3.47 -18.68 9.27
N ALA A 72 4.12 -17.97 8.34
CA ALA A 72 3.43 -17.15 7.35
C ALA A 72 2.59 -18.00 6.38
N ALA A 73 3.04 -19.20 6.02
CA ALA A 73 2.29 -20.11 5.14
C ALA A 73 1.00 -20.63 5.77
N GLU A 74 0.94 -20.71 7.11
CA GLU A 74 -0.24 -21.16 7.86
C GLU A 74 -1.29 -20.04 8.04
N ILE A 75 -0.91 -18.77 7.84
CA ILE A 75 -1.78 -17.61 8.03
C ILE A 75 -2.45 -17.21 6.70
N LYS A 76 -3.76 -17.41 6.61
CA LYS A 76 -4.55 -16.95 5.45
C LYS A 76 -4.47 -15.43 5.32
N GLY A 77 -4.17 -14.96 4.11
CA GLY A 77 -4.12 -13.52 3.81
C GLY A 77 -2.80 -12.86 4.19
N VAL A 78 -1.73 -13.62 4.47
CA VAL A 78 -0.36 -13.08 4.54
C VAL A 78 0.39 -13.49 3.27
N GLU A 79 1.03 -12.52 2.62
CA GLU A 79 1.94 -12.75 1.50
C GLU A 79 3.36 -12.47 1.98
N LEU A 80 4.11 -13.54 2.27
CA LEU A 80 5.52 -13.44 2.65
C LEU A 80 6.40 -13.20 1.41
N LYS A 81 7.28 -12.20 1.50
CA LYS A 81 8.33 -11.91 0.53
C LYS A 81 9.68 -11.93 1.23
N ILE A 82 10.64 -12.60 0.61
CA ILE A 82 12.00 -12.69 1.15
C ILE A 82 12.75 -11.40 0.80
N ALA A 83 13.28 -10.73 1.82
CA ALA A 83 14.09 -9.52 1.70
C ALA A 83 15.09 -9.43 2.85
N GLY A 84 16.18 -8.68 2.69
CA GLY A 84 17.11 -8.46 3.79
C GLY A 84 16.46 -7.74 4.97
N SER A 85 17.04 -7.84 6.17
CA SER A 85 16.52 -7.17 7.38
C SER A 85 16.40 -5.65 7.21
N GLY A 86 17.39 -5.01 6.59
CA GLY A 86 17.36 -3.57 6.31
C GLY A 86 16.28 -3.20 5.30
N GLU A 87 16.22 -3.93 4.18
CA GLU A 87 15.22 -3.72 3.13
C GLU A 87 13.79 -3.94 3.64
N SER A 88 13.57 -4.97 4.46
CA SER A 88 12.28 -5.25 5.07
C SER A 88 11.81 -4.07 5.94
N LEU A 89 12.72 -3.47 6.71
CA LEU A 89 12.43 -2.30 7.54
C LEU A 89 12.16 -1.05 6.71
N GLU A 90 12.96 -0.79 5.66
CA GLU A 90 12.72 0.33 4.74
C GLU A 90 11.35 0.25 4.09
N LYS A 91 10.93 -0.94 3.66
CA LYS A 91 9.60 -1.17 3.10
C LYS A 91 8.47 -0.91 4.08
N LEU A 92 8.67 -1.22 5.37
CA LEU A 92 7.70 -0.88 6.42
C LEU A 92 7.59 0.64 6.60
N LEU A 93 8.72 1.32 6.72
CA LEU A 93 8.77 2.78 6.91
C LEU A 93 8.18 3.56 5.72
N ASN A 94 8.27 3.00 4.52
CA ASN A 94 7.72 3.60 3.29
C ASN A 94 6.25 3.19 3.01
N ASN A 95 5.57 2.49 3.92
CA ASN A 95 4.21 1.95 3.72
C ASN A 95 4.08 0.96 2.54
N GLU A 96 5.17 0.31 2.13
CA GLU A 96 5.17 -0.73 1.09
C GLU A 96 4.93 -2.13 1.66
N ALA A 97 5.16 -2.30 2.96
CA ALA A 97 4.93 -3.52 3.73
C ALA A 97 3.96 -3.26 4.90
N HIS A 98 3.20 -4.28 5.30
CA HIS A 98 2.36 -4.23 6.50
C HIS A 98 3.09 -4.82 7.72
N ILE A 99 3.98 -5.78 7.47
CA ILE A 99 4.78 -6.46 8.49
C ILE A 99 6.22 -6.54 7.96
N ALA A 100 7.20 -6.29 8.84
CA ALA A 100 8.61 -6.51 8.55
C ALA A 100 9.26 -7.37 9.63
N GLY A 101 9.99 -8.40 9.21
CA GLY A 101 10.83 -9.22 10.06
C GLY A 101 12.26 -8.74 9.93
N TYR A 102 12.78 -8.15 11.00
CA TYR A 102 14.12 -7.56 11.06
C TYR A 102 14.83 -7.98 12.34
N TYR A 103 16.16 -8.03 12.28
CA TYR A 103 17.01 -8.29 13.44
C TYR A 103 17.60 -6.98 13.94
N VAL A 104 17.61 -6.79 15.26
CA VAL A 104 18.28 -5.66 15.90
C VAL A 104 19.20 -6.20 16.99
N SER A 105 20.45 -5.74 16.97
CA SER A 105 21.49 -6.19 17.89
C SER A 105 21.26 -5.75 19.34
N ASP A 106 20.48 -4.69 19.57
CA ASP A 106 20.27 -4.10 20.88
C ASP A 106 18.87 -3.47 21.05
N GLN A 107 18.40 -3.40 22.29
CA GLN A 107 17.06 -2.89 22.62
C GLN A 107 16.92 -1.38 22.37
N LYS A 108 18.01 -0.60 22.44
CA LYS A 108 17.98 0.86 22.24
C LYS A 108 17.67 1.17 20.78
N SER A 109 18.30 0.45 19.86
CA SER A 109 18.02 0.51 18.43
C SER A 109 16.58 0.11 18.11
N SER A 110 16.04 -0.91 18.78
CA SER A 110 14.63 -1.32 18.63
C SER A 110 13.65 -0.20 19.06
N LYS A 111 13.92 0.44 20.22
CA LYS A 111 13.12 1.59 20.68
C LYS A 111 13.17 2.78 19.71
N ALA A 112 14.34 3.06 19.13
CA ALA A 112 14.49 4.14 18.16
C ALA A 112 13.69 3.91 16.87
N ILE A 113 13.60 2.65 16.41
CA ILE A 113 12.76 2.26 15.27
C ILE A 113 11.28 2.44 15.63
N TYR A 114 10.85 1.98 16.79
CA TYR A 114 9.46 2.12 17.24
C TYR A 114 9.00 3.59 17.30
N GLN A 115 9.87 4.50 17.73
CA GLN A 115 9.56 5.94 17.78
C GLN A 115 9.38 6.60 16.40
N ARG A 116 9.83 5.95 15.32
CA ARG A 116 9.70 6.45 13.94
C ARG A 116 8.46 5.94 13.22
N LEU A 117 7.80 4.92 13.76
CA LEU A 117 6.55 4.34 13.27
C LEU A 117 5.36 5.10 13.86
#